data_AF-A0A7Z7FW56-F1
#
_entry.id   AF-A0A7Z7FW56-F1
#
_cell.length_a   1.000
_cell.length_b   1.000
_cell.length_c   1.000
_cell.angle_alpha   90.00
_cell.angle_beta   90.00
_cell.angle_gamma   90.00
#
_symmetry.space_group_name_H-M   'P 1'
#
loop_
_entity.id
_entity.type
_entity.pdbx_description
1 polymer ?
#
loop_
_entity_poly.entity_id
_entity_poly.type
_entity_poly.pdbx_seq_one_letter_code
_entity_poly.pdbx_strand_id
1 'polypeptide(L)'
;MSNVPSRRSNAELNRARAAAFIFGAAAVVLVVPAVSAYGEWQHALHYGWPGPYRSSIAEANGGETIVKAQIWGLMSLVVLAGAAIASGFAARTAGQRVWLVVLTGVIVTVAILAVVAVLLTPPLASSG
;
A
#
# COMPACT_ATOMS: atom_id res chain seq x y z
N MET A 1 32.56 21.86 32.17
CA MET A 1 31.20 21.28 32.04
C MET A 1 30.97 20.92 30.58
N SER A 2 31.04 19.64 30.24
CA SER A 2 31.01 19.15 28.86
C SER A 2 29.57 19.02 28.35
N ASN A 3 29.17 19.94 27.46
CA ASN A 3 27.98 19.79 26.64
C ASN A 3 28.23 18.71 25.57
N VAL A 4 27.67 17.51 25.76
CA VAL A 4 27.57 16.52 24.68
C VAL A 4 26.10 16.14 24.46
N PRO A 5 25.33 16.91 23.64
CA PRO A 5 23.97 16.52 23.25
C PRO A 5 23.85 15.92 21.85
N SER A 6 24.92 15.76 21.06
CA SER A 6 24.77 15.50 19.61
C SER A 6 24.46 14.04 19.20
N ARG A 7 25.00 13.02 19.89
CA ARG A 7 24.82 11.61 19.46
C ARG A 7 23.44 11.02 19.74
N ARG A 8 22.76 11.46 20.82
CA ARG A 8 21.39 11.01 21.14
C ARG A 8 20.40 11.43 20.07
N SER A 9 20.48 12.70 19.62
CA SER A 9 19.58 13.23 18.58
C SER A 9 19.72 12.48 17.25
N ASN A 10 20.94 12.21 16.78
CA ASN A 10 21.17 11.52 15.52
C ASN A 10 20.71 10.05 15.55
N ALA A 11 20.88 9.37 16.69
CA ALA A 11 20.43 7.98 16.84
C ALA A 11 18.89 7.88 16.85
N GLU A 12 18.20 8.80 17.51
CA GLU A 12 16.73 8.89 17.50
C GLU A 12 16.20 9.22 16.10
N LEU A 13 16.85 10.14 15.40
CA LEU A 13 16.49 10.54 14.04
C LEU A 13 16.69 9.39 13.03
N ASN A 14 17.78 8.63 13.17
CA ASN A 14 18.03 7.44 12.35
C ASN A 14 16.99 6.34 12.60
N ARG A 15 16.52 6.17 13.85
CA ARG A 15 15.45 5.21 14.18
C ARG A 15 14.08 5.65 13.64
N ALA A 16 13.77 6.93 13.70
CA ALA A 16 12.55 7.47 13.08
C ALA A 16 12.57 7.30 11.55
N ARG A 17 13.73 7.51 10.90
CA ARG A 17 13.93 7.26 9.46
C ARG A 17 13.77 5.79 9.08
N ALA A 18 14.11 4.86 9.97
CA ALA A 18 13.95 3.43 9.71
C ALA A 18 12.48 3.05 9.50
N ALA A 19 11.55 3.60 10.28
CA ALA A 19 10.11 3.37 10.08
C ALA A 19 9.64 3.89 8.72
N ALA A 20 10.09 5.09 8.31
CA ALA A 20 9.78 5.65 7.00
C ALA A 20 10.34 4.77 5.85
N PHE A 21 11.56 4.26 5.99
CA PHE A 21 12.17 3.36 5.01
C PHE A 21 11.41 2.04 4.87
N ILE A 22 10.96 1.46 5.99
CA ILE A 22 10.16 0.22 6.01
C ILE A 22 8.86 0.40 5.24
N PHE A 23 8.12 1.48 5.50
CA PHE A 23 6.88 1.78 4.77
C PHE A 23 7.13 2.16 3.32
N GLY A 24 8.24 2.85 3.01
CA GLY A 24 8.64 3.12 1.63
C GLY A 24 8.92 1.84 0.84
N ALA A 25 9.65 0.89 1.43
CA ALA A 25 9.91 -0.40 0.80
C ALA A 25 8.61 -1.21 0.62
N ALA A 26 7.70 -1.17 1.60
CA ALA A 26 6.38 -1.77 1.48
C ALA A 26 5.59 -1.16 0.32
N ALA A 27 5.58 0.17 0.19
CA ALA A 27 4.91 0.85 -0.92
C ALA A 27 5.45 0.38 -2.29
N VAL A 28 6.76 0.22 -2.44
CA VAL A 28 7.36 -0.28 -3.69
C VAL A 28 6.88 -1.68 -4.05
N VAL A 29 6.83 -2.59 -3.07
CA VAL A 29 6.35 -3.97 -3.28
C VAL A 29 4.87 -3.99 -3.65
N LEU A 30 4.09 -3.04 -3.16
CA LEU A 30 2.63 -2.99 -3.31
C LEU A 30 2.15 -2.26 -4.57
N VAL A 31 3.05 -1.73 -5.40
CA VAL A 31 2.68 -1.01 -6.64
C VAL A 31 1.86 -1.90 -7.57
N VAL A 32 2.32 -3.12 -7.85
CA VAL A 32 1.64 -4.05 -8.77
C VAL A 32 0.23 -4.41 -8.27
N PRO A 33 0.03 -4.84 -7.00
CA PRO A 33 -1.30 -5.01 -6.43
C PRO A 33 -2.19 -3.77 -6.55
N ALA A 34 -1.65 -2.58 -6.27
CA ALA A 34 -2.41 -1.33 -6.28
C ALA A 34 -2.90 -0.95 -7.69
N VAL A 35 -2.03 -1.06 -8.69
CA VAL A 35 -2.37 -0.83 -10.11
C VAL A 35 -3.43 -1.83 -10.58
N SER A 36 -3.26 -3.10 -10.24
CA SER A 36 -4.22 -4.15 -10.60
C SER A 36 -5.60 -3.88 -10.00
N ALA A 37 -5.68 -3.51 -8.73
CA ALA A 37 -6.94 -3.22 -8.06
C ALA A 37 -7.64 -1.98 -8.66
N TYR A 38 -6.88 -0.92 -8.98
CA TYR A 38 -7.45 0.28 -9.57
C TYR A 38 -7.92 0.06 -11.01
N GLY A 39 -7.21 -0.75 -11.82
CA GLY A 39 -7.66 -1.14 -13.15
C GLY A 39 -8.98 -1.91 -13.11
N GLU A 40 -9.11 -2.89 -12.22
CA GLU A 40 -10.37 -3.62 -12.02
C GLU A 40 -11.50 -2.71 -11.55
N TRP A 41 -11.22 -1.73 -10.70
CA TRP A 41 -12.20 -0.74 -10.25
C TRP A 41 -12.69 0.15 -11.40
N GLN A 42 -11.79 0.62 -12.28
CA GLN A 42 -12.18 1.38 -13.47
C GLN A 42 -13.07 0.55 -14.41
N HIS A 43 -12.73 -0.72 -14.63
CA HIS A 43 -13.55 -1.63 -15.44
C HIS A 43 -14.94 -1.83 -14.83
N ALA A 44 -15.03 -2.03 -13.51
CA ALA A 44 -16.30 -2.19 -12.80
C ALA A 44 -17.18 -0.94 -12.86
N LEU A 45 -16.59 0.26 -12.78
CA LEU A 45 -17.32 1.52 -12.89
C LEU A 45 -17.84 1.80 -14.30
N HIS A 46 -17.08 1.45 -15.33
CA HIS A 46 -17.43 1.78 -16.71
C HIS A 46 -18.42 0.79 -17.34
N TYR A 47 -18.21 -0.52 -17.12
CA TYR A 47 -19.05 -1.55 -17.73
C TYR A 47 -20.13 -2.08 -16.77
N GLY A 48 -20.11 -1.69 -15.50
CA GLY A 48 -20.87 -2.34 -14.44
C GLY A 48 -20.19 -3.65 -14.03
N TRP A 49 -20.42 -4.05 -12.77
CA TRP A 49 -20.02 -5.36 -12.29
C TRP A 49 -21.20 -6.34 -12.37
N PRO A 50 -21.09 -7.45 -13.12
CA PRO A 50 -20.16 -7.73 -14.21
C PRO A 50 -20.62 -7.01 -15.50
N GLY A 51 -19.70 -6.76 -16.46
CA GLY A 51 -20.00 -6.06 -17.72
C GLY A 51 -21.10 -6.74 -18.56
N PRO A 52 -21.50 -6.18 -19.73
CA PRO A 52 -22.64 -6.65 -20.55
C PRO A 52 -22.40 -8.02 -21.25
N TYR A 53 -21.67 -8.92 -20.61
CA TYR A 53 -21.41 -10.27 -21.06
C TYR A 53 -22.63 -11.16 -20.86
N ARG A 54 -22.73 -12.21 -21.71
CA ARG A 54 -23.64 -13.33 -21.47
C ARG A 54 -23.32 -13.93 -20.09
N SER A 55 -24.34 -14.33 -19.34
CA SER A 55 -24.25 -14.73 -17.91
C SER A 55 -23.10 -15.70 -17.60
N SER A 56 -22.79 -16.65 -18.48
CA SER A 56 -21.68 -17.60 -18.31
C SER A 56 -20.28 -16.98 -18.43
N ILE A 57 -20.11 -15.96 -19.28
CA ILE A 57 -18.84 -15.23 -19.45
C ILE A 57 -18.67 -14.22 -18.30
N ALA A 58 -19.78 -13.62 -17.86
CA ALA A 58 -19.81 -12.76 -16.69
C ALA A 58 -19.41 -13.49 -15.40
N GLU A 59 -19.93 -14.71 -15.18
CA GLU A 59 -19.56 -15.55 -14.04
C GLU A 59 -18.08 -15.99 -14.07
N ALA A 60 -17.58 -16.42 -15.24
CA ALA A 60 -16.18 -16.82 -15.39
C ALA A 60 -15.21 -15.66 -15.14
N ASN A 61 -15.46 -14.49 -15.73
CA ASN A 61 -14.63 -13.29 -15.55
C ASN A 61 -14.72 -12.74 -14.12
N GLY A 62 -15.90 -12.81 -13.51
CA GLY A 62 -16.10 -12.45 -12.09
C GLY A 62 -15.29 -13.35 -11.16
N GLY A 63 -15.27 -14.67 -11.43
CA GLY A 63 -14.46 -15.63 -10.70
C GLY A 63 -12.96 -15.35 -10.81
N GLU A 64 -12.45 -15.11 -12.02
CA GLU A 64 -11.03 -14.76 -12.25
C GLU A 64 -10.64 -13.48 -11.51
N THR A 65 -11.48 -12.46 -11.58
CA THR A 65 -11.25 -11.17 -10.93
C THR A 65 -11.28 -11.29 -9.39
N ILE A 66 -12.23 -12.06 -8.83
CA ILE A 66 -12.28 -12.33 -7.38
C ILE A 66 -11.02 -13.06 -6.92
N VAL A 67 -10.57 -14.08 -7.65
CA VAL A 67 -9.35 -14.83 -7.31
C VAL A 67 -8.12 -13.92 -7.34
N LYS A 68 -8.02 -13.08 -8.37
CA LYS A 68 -6.92 -12.12 -8.51
C LYS A 68 -6.92 -11.07 -7.39
N ALA A 69 -8.08 -10.53 -7.05
CA ALA A 69 -8.25 -9.61 -5.93
C ALA A 69 -7.91 -10.28 -4.59
N GLN A 70 -8.27 -11.55 -4.39
CA GLN A 70 -7.92 -12.30 -3.18
C GLN A 70 -6.42 -12.55 -3.06
N ILE A 71 -5.76 -13.00 -4.12
CA ILE A 71 -4.31 -13.25 -4.13
C ILE A 71 -3.57 -11.95 -3.83
N TRP A 72 -3.85 -10.87 -4.56
CA TRP A 72 -3.19 -9.59 -4.35
C TRP A 72 -3.54 -8.95 -3.01
N GLY A 73 -4.80 -9.07 -2.57
CA GLY A 73 -5.25 -8.60 -1.28
C GLY A 73 -4.52 -9.28 -0.12
N LEU A 74 -4.44 -10.61 -0.12
CA LEU A 74 -3.73 -11.38 0.90
C LEU A 74 -2.24 -11.05 0.93
N MET A 75 -1.58 -10.99 -0.23
CA MET A 75 -0.16 -10.59 -0.30
C MET A 75 0.04 -9.17 0.23
N SER A 76 -0.88 -8.26 -0.08
CA SER A 76 -0.80 -6.88 0.39
C SER A 76 -0.93 -6.76 1.91
N LEU A 77 -1.82 -7.56 2.50
CA LEU A 77 -1.98 -7.63 3.95
C LEU A 77 -0.72 -8.17 4.63
N VAL A 78 -0.07 -9.19 4.07
CA VAL A 78 1.18 -9.73 4.63
C VAL A 78 2.29 -8.67 4.63
N VAL A 79 2.44 -7.94 3.53
CA VAL A 79 3.46 -6.88 3.42
C VAL A 79 3.17 -5.73 4.40
N LEU A 80 1.92 -5.26 4.47
CA LEU A 80 1.54 -4.19 5.40
C LEU A 80 1.66 -4.62 6.86
N ALA A 81 1.30 -5.86 7.19
CA ALA A 81 1.47 -6.40 8.54
C ALA A 81 2.95 -6.49 8.92
N GLY A 82 3.81 -7.00 8.03
CA GLY A 82 5.25 -7.04 8.24
C GLY A 82 5.84 -5.65 8.45
N ALA A 83 5.42 -4.67 7.63
CA ALA A 83 5.85 -3.28 7.74
C ALA A 83 5.38 -2.63 9.07
N ALA A 84 4.14 -2.90 9.48
CA ALA A 84 3.59 -2.41 10.75
C ALA A 84 4.34 -2.99 11.96
N ILE A 85 4.67 -4.28 11.95
CA ILE A 85 5.43 -4.93 13.02
C ILE A 85 6.84 -4.34 13.09
N ALA A 86 7.56 -4.30 11.97
CA ALA A 86 8.94 -3.81 11.93
C ALA A 86 9.05 -2.32 12.29
N SER A 87 8.13 -1.48 11.79
CA SER A 87 8.06 -0.06 12.15
C SER A 87 7.66 0.14 13.62
N GLY A 88 6.83 -0.73 14.18
CA GLY A 88 6.48 -0.69 15.59
C GLY A 88 7.68 -0.94 16.52
N PHE A 89 8.55 -1.90 16.17
CA PHE A 89 9.83 -2.10 16.87
C PHE A 89 10.72 -0.86 16.74
N ALA A 90 10.88 -0.32 15.54
CA ALA A 90 11.67 0.90 15.32
C ALA A 90 11.14 2.09 16.16
N ALA A 91 9.82 2.31 16.16
CA ALA A 91 9.16 3.38 16.92
C ALA A 91 9.34 3.22 18.43
N ARG A 92 9.21 1.98 18.96
CA ARG A 92 9.40 1.70 20.38
C ARG A 92 10.84 1.99 20.83
N THR A 93 11.83 1.64 20.00
CA THR A 93 13.24 1.95 20.31
C THR A 93 13.56 3.45 20.24
N ALA A 94 12.72 4.25 19.58
CA ALA A 94 12.85 5.70 19.50
C ALA A 94 12.05 6.45 20.58
N GLY A 95 11.37 5.74 21.50
CA GLY A 95 10.52 6.38 22.52
C GLY A 95 9.25 7.03 21.95
N GLN A 96 8.87 6.70 20.71
CA GLN A 96 7.70 7.26 20.04
C GLN A 96 6.44 6.48 20.39
N ARG A 97 5.29 7.14 20.22
CA ARG A 97 3.98 6.48 20.31
C ARG A 97 3.79 5.55 19.11
N VAL A 98 4.03 4.26 19.32
CA VAL A 98 3.99 3.20 18.30
C VAL A 98 2.72 3.28 17.44
N TRP A 99 1.55 3.45 18.06
CA TRP A 99 0.28 3.50 17.35
C TRP A 99 0.19 4.66 16.34
N LEU A 100 0.75 5.84 16.66
CA LEU A 100 0.77 6.99 15.75
C LEU A 100 1.67 6.72 14.55
N VAL A 101 2.85 6.12 14.78
CA VAL A 101 3.81 5.83 13.71
C VAL A 101 3.24 4.82 12.73
N VAL A 102 2.66 3.74 13.25
CA VAL A 102 2.05 2.70 12.42
C VAL A 102 0.84 3.25 11.65
N LEU A 103 -0.07 3.97 12.32
CA LEU A 103 -1.25 4.56 11.67
C LEU A 103 -0.84 5.53 10.56
N THR A 104 0.10 6.44 10.84
CA THR A 104 0.58 7.42 9.86
C THR A 104 1.26 6.71 8.69
N GLY A 105 2.13 5.73 8.96
CA GLY A 105 2.83 4.98 7.92
C GLY A 105 1.89 4.22 7.00
N VAL A 106 0.86 3.56 7.54
CA VAL A 106 -0.17 2.87 6.76
C VAL A 106 -0.95 3.86 5.90
N ILE A 107 -1.45 4.96 6.48
CA ILE A 107 -2.23 5.98 5.74
C ILE A 107 -1.41 6.55 4.58
N VAL A 108 -0.16 6.95 4.85
CA VAL A 108 0.73 7.51 3.83
C VAL A 108 1.02 6.49 2.72
N THR A 109 1.26 5.23 3.09
CA THR A 109 1.50 4.15 2.12
C THR A 109 0.28 3.96 1.21
N VAL A 110 -0.92 3.88 1.78
CA VAL A 110 -2.16 3.72 1.01
C VAL A 110 -2.40 4.93 0.09
N ALA A 111 -2.17 6.15 0.58
CA ALA A 111 -2.32 7.36 -0.23
C ALA A 111 -1.34 7.40 -1.41
N ILE A 112 -0.07 7.07 -1.18
CA ILE A 112 0.95 6.98 -2.25
C ILE A 112 0.54 5.92 -3.28
N LEU A 113 0.14 4.74 -2.83
CA LEU A 113 -0.28 3.65 -3.72
C LEU A 113 -1.50 4.05 -4.55
N ALA A 114 -2.47 4.75 -3.97
CA ALA A 114 -3.63 5.26 -4.70
C ALA A 114 -3.22 6.24 -5.81
N VAL A 115 -2.32 7.20 -5.50
CA VAL A 115 -1.80 8.15 -6.50
C VAL A 115 -1.02 7.41 -7.60
N VAL A 116 -0.12 6.51 -7.23
CA VAL A 116 0.66 5.72 -8.19
C VAL A 116 -0.25 4.88 -9.08
N ALA A 117 -1.28 4.24 -8.51
CA ALA A 117 -2.24 3.46 -9.28
C ALA A 117 -3.01 4.32 -10.29
N VAL A 118 -3.44 5.52 -9.90
CA VAL A 118 -4.08 6.48 -10.81
C VAL A 118 -3.15 6.91 -11.94
N LEU A 119 -1.86 7.14 -11.65
CA LEU A 119 -0.89 7.58 -12.65
C LEU A 119 -0.47 6.48 -13.63
N LEU A 120 -0.41 5.23 -13.17
CA LEU A 120 0.07 4.10 -13.97
C LEU A 120 -1.06 3.38 -14.72
N THR A 121 -2.30 3.53 -14.30
CA THR A 121 -3.45 2.95 -15.02
C THR A 121 -4.02 3.99 -15.99
N PRO A 122 -3.87 3.79 -17.31
CA PRO A 122 -4.39 4.72 -18.31
C PRO A 122 -5.93 4.81 -18.21
N PRO A 123 -6.53 6.00 -18.40
CA PRO A 123 -7.97 6.13 -18.44
C PRO A 123 -8.54 5.37 -19.65
N LEU A 124 -9.61 4.62 -19.43
CA LEU A 124 -10.28 3.77 -20.43
C LEU A 124 -10.79 4.51 -21.69
N ALA A 125 -10.68 5.85 -21.76
CA ALA A 125 -11.15 6.67 -22.85
C ALA A 125 -10.20 6.74 -24.08
N SER A 126 -8.99 6.16 -24.02
CA SER A 126 -7.97 6.33 -25.07
C SER A 126 -7.94 5.27 -26.17
N SER A 127 -8.95 4.41 -26.28
CA SER A 127 -9.02 3.38 -27.34
C SER A 127 -10.39 3.43 -28.02
N GLY A 128 -10.65 4.55 -28.69
CA GLY A 128 -11.69 4.70 -29.72
C GLY A 128 -11.09 4.56 -31.10
#